data_AF-A0A1E7IHM1-F1
#
_entry.id   AF-A0A1E7IHM1-F1
#
_cell.length_a   1.000
_cell.length_b   1.000
_cell.length_c   1.000
_cell.angle_alpha   90.00
_cell.angle_beta   90.00
_cell.angle_gamma   90.00
#
_symmetry.space_group_name_H-M   'P 1'
#
loop_
_entity.id
_entity.type
_entity.pdbx_description
1 polymer ?
#
loop_
_entity_poly.entity_id
_entity_poly.type
_entity_poly.pdbx_seq_one_letter_code
_entity_poly.pdbx_strand_id
1 'polypeptide(L)'
;MVLMPYRYGGTWVFDDPAVGLRKEPFIAGIPEIIDEMVKDIPDAEQGFRLLFSRQPFPGYTLKLTWRRGGNTGNWYYCEQYDKEGWLCSALFKYYREAPKEIFVKAENK
;
A
#
# COMPACT_ATOMS: atom_id res chain seq x y z
N MET A 1 -10.85 1.44 0.23
CA MET A 1 -10.15 1.86 1.46
C MET A 1 -9.25 3.04 1.13
N VAL A 2 -9.07 3.99 2.04
CA VAL A 2 -8.13 5.10 1.89
C VAL A 2 -7.23 5.14 3.11
N LEU A 3 -5.91 5.17 2.91
CA LEU A 3 -4.91 5.40 3.94
C LEU A 3 -4.25 6.76 3.72
N MET A 4 -3.62 7.29 4.76
CA MET A 4 -2.84 8.54 4.72
C MET A 4 -1.38 8.26 5.12
N PRO A 5 -0.56 7.69 4.23
CA PRO A 5 0.83 7.41 4.56
C PRO A 5 1.67 8.67 4.66
N TYR A 6 2.73 8.64 5.47
CA TYR A 6 3.74 9.68 5.63
C TYR A 6 5.11 9.05 5.96
N ARG A 7 6.19 9.84 5.83
CA ARG A 7 7.53 9.38 6.20
C ARG A 7 7.74 9.46 7.71
N TYR A 8 8.21 8.37 8.30
CA TYR A 8 8.62 8.32 9.71
C TYR A 8 9.68 7.24 9.91
N GLY A 9 10.74 7.54 10.67
CA GLY A 9 11.76 6.56 11.03
C GLY A 9 12.46 5.89 9.83
N GLY A 10 12.58 6.61 8.70
CA GLY A 10 13.23 6.10 7.49
C GLY A 10 12.37 5.22 6.58
N THR A 11 11.07 5.05 6.86
CA THR A 11 10.12 4.31 5.99
C THR A 11 8.79 5.05 5.84
N TRP A 12 7.90 4.51 5.02
CA TRP A 12 6.50 4.91 4.93
C TRP A 12 5.70 4.23 6.03
N VAL A 13 4.93 5.01 6.79
CA VAL A 13 4.01 4.50 7.81
C VAL A 13 2.62 5.08 7.58
N PHE A 14 1.61 4.48 8.19
CA PHE A 14 0.26 5.06 8.26
C PHE A 14 -0.39 4.82 9.62
N ASP A 15 -1.40 5.62 9.92
CA ASP A 15 -2.25 5.48 11.10
C ASP A 15 -3.67 5.11 10.65
N ASP A 16 -4.33 4.24 11.40
CA ASP A 16 -5.76 3.98 11.27
C ASP A 16 -6.37 3.65 12.65
N PRO A 17 -6.88 4.66 13.37
CA PRO A 17 -7.49 4.48 14.68
C PRO A 17 -8.70 3.54 14.68
N ALA A 18 -9.44 3.42 13.56
CA ALA A 18 -10.64 2.59 13.49
C ALA A 18 -10.33 1.09 13.64
N VAL A 19 -9.11 0.69 13.29
CA VAL A 19 -8.62 -0.69 13.44
C VAL A 19 -7.38 -0.78 14.35
N GLY A 20 -7.11 0.28 15.12
CA GLY A 20 -6.04 0.33 16.13
C GLY A 20 -4.63 0.22 15.56
N LEU A 21 -4.39 0.76 14.36
CA LEU A 21 -3.04 0.86 13.78
C LEU A 21 -2.45 2.23 14.07
N ARG A 22 -1.22 2.26 14.57
CA ARG A 22 -0.47 3.49 14.85
C ARG A 22 0.94 3.37 14.30
N LYS A 23 1.33 4.26 13.38
CA LYS A 23 2.61 4.22 12.66
C LYS A 23 2.91 2.82 12.12
N GLU A 24 1.89 2.16 11.57
CA GLU A 24 2.04 0.85 10.96
C GLU A 24 2.96 0.99 9.75
N PRO A 25 4.13 0.33 9.73
CA PRO A 25 5.08 0.50 8.66
C PRO A 25 4.71 -0.32 7.44
N PHE A 26 4.90 0.26 6.25
CA PHE A 26 5.12 -0.53 5.06
C PHE A 26 6.54 -1.10 5.12
N ILE A 27 6.69 -2.38 4.77
CA ILE A 27 7.98 -3.06 4.77
C ILE A 27 8.14 -3.94 3.52
N ALA A 28 9.38 -4.39 3.28
CA ALA A 28 9.74 -5.40 2.30
C ALA A 28 9.15 -5.16 0.89
N GLY A 29 9.74 -4.23 0.14
CA GLY A 29 9.39 -3.96 -1.26
C GLY A 29 8.23 -2.99 -1.46
N ILE A 30 7.31 -2.91 -0.50
CA ILE A 30 6.21 -1.93 -0.56
C ILE A 30 6.71 -0.48 -0.45
N PRO A 31 7.66 -0.13 0.44
CA PRO A 31 8.21 1.23 0.48
C PRO A 31 8.77 1.70 -0.86
N GLU A 32 9.48 0.82 -1.57
CA GLU A 32 10.08 1.10 -2.87
C GLU A 32 9.02 1.25 -3.96
N ILE A 33 7.91 0.50 -3.87
CA ILE A 33 6.76 0.71 -4.76
C ILE A 33 6.10 2.06 -4.47
N ILE A 34 5.94 2.43 -3.20
CA ILE A 34 5.38 3.74 -2.81
C ILE A 34 6.29 4.87 -3.30
N ASP A 35 7.62 4.74 -3.17
CA ASP A 35 8.57 5.73 -3.66
C ASP A 35 8.38 5.99 -5.16
N GLU A 36 8.13 4.96 -5.98
CA GLU A 36 7.78 5.12 -7.39
C GLU A 36 6.41 5.79 -7.60
N MET A 37 5.41 5.46 -6.79
CA MET A 37 4.06 6.04 -6.92
C MET A 37 3.99 7.54 -6.65
N VAL A 38 4.83 8.03 -5.73
CA VAL A 38 4.71 9.41 -5.21
C VAL A 38 5.74 10.36 -5.80
N LYS A 39 6.55 9.94 -6.77
CA LYS A 39 7.60 10.77 -7.40
C LYS A 39 7.10 12.12 -7.88
N ASP A 40 5.87 12.15 -8.40
CA ASP A 40 5.25 13.35 -8.95
C ASP A 40 4.25 14.03 -7.98
N ILE A 41 4.21 13.60 -6.72
CA ILE A 41 3.35 14.18 -5.68
C ILE A 41 4.21 15.13 -4.81
N PRO A 42 3.99 16.46 -4.88
CA PRO A 42 4.71 17.41 -4.04
C PRO A 42 4.50 17.11 -2.54
N ASP A 43 5.56 17.24 -1.75
CA ASP A 43 5.55 17.06 -0.29
C ASP A 43 4.97 15.73 0.19
N ALA A 44 5.01 14.67 -0.63
CA ALA A 44 4.43 13.36 -0.28
C ALA A 44 4.96 12.79 1.04
N GLU A 45 6.19 13.11 1.44
CA GLU A 45 6.77 12.71 2.72
C GLU A 45 5.97 13.23 3.93
N GLN A 46 5.28 14.37 3.79
CA GLN A 46 4.43 14.96 4.83
C GLN A 46 3.02 14.35 4.87
N GLY A 47 2.63 13.60 3.83
CA GLY A 47 1.35 12.92 3.75
C GLY A 47 0.74 12.94 2.35
N PHE A 48 0.11 11.83 1.95
CA PHE A 48 -0.66 11.74 0.71
C PHE A 48 -1.83 10.76 0.86
N ARG A 49 -2.80 10.78 -0.07
CA ARG A 49 -3.91 9.81 -0.09
C ARG A 49 -3.49 8.57 -0.87
N LEU A 50 -3.63 7.40 -0.23
CA LEU A 50 -3.40 6.11 -0.87
C LEU A 50 -4.68 5.28 -0.86
N LEU A 51 -5.30 5.14 -2.03
CA LEU A 51 -6.55 4.42 -2.22
C LEU A 51 -6.29 2.97 -2.62
N PHE A 52 -7.09 2.05 -2.07
CA PHE A 52 -7.05 0.62 -2.38
C PHE A 52 -8.45 0.08 -2.68
N SER A 53 -8.55 -0.81 -3.67
CA SER A 53 -9.80 -1.49 -4.05
C SER A 53 -9.55 -2.92 -4.53
N ARG A 54 -10.51 -3.83 -4.31
CA ARG A 54 -10.53 -5.18 -4.91
C ARG A 54 -11.03 -5.18 -6.35
N GLN A 55 -11.63 -4.08 -6.79
CA GLN A 55 -12.15 -3.89 -8.14
C GLN A 55 -11.42 -2.72 -8.81
N PRO A 56 -11.19 -2.79 -10.13
CA PRO A 56 -10.67 -1.64 -10.86
C PRO A 56 -11.59 -0.44 -10.70
N PHE A 57 -11.03 0.75 -10.61
CA PHE A 57 -11.77 2.00 -10.50
C PHE A 57 -11.14 3.08 -11.40
N PRO A 58 -11.91 4.05 -11.91
CA PRO A 58 -11.36 5.08 -12.78
C PRO A 58 -10.16 5.79 -12.16
N GLY A 59 -9.03 5.80 -12.88
CA GLY A 59 -7.81 6.47 -12.46
C GLY A 59 -6.95 5.74 -11.43
N TYR A 60 -7.13 4.42 -11.23
CA TYR A 60 -6.10 3.63 -10.54
C TYR A 60 -4.77 3.75 -11.30
N THR A 61 -3.65 3.80 -10.56
CA THR A 61 -2.32 4.01 -11.15
C THR A 61 -1.46 2.76 -11.14
N LEU A 62 -1.80 1.75 -10.33
CA LEU A 62 -1.16 0.44 -10.37
C LEU A 62 -2.07 -0.69 -9.91
N LYS A 63 -1.66 -1.91 -10.24
CA LYS A 63 -2.28 -3.16 -9.78
C LYS A 63 -1.25 -4.02 -9.06
N LEU A 64 -1.58 -4.45 -7.85
CA LEU A 64 -0.86 -5.46 -7.09
C LEU A 64 -1.53 -6.82 -7.31
N THR A 65 -0.80 -7.78 -7.87
CA THR A 65 -1.30 -9.14 -8.13
C THR A 65 -0.73 -10.10 -7.09
N TRP A 66 -1.60 -10.80 -6.37
CA TRP A 66 -1.18 -11.77 -5.36
C TRP A 66 -0.36 -12.90 -6.00
N ARG A 67 0.79 -13.23 -5.39
CA ARG A 67 1.67 -14.31 -5.86
C ARG A 67 1.64 -15.51 -4.93
N ARG A 68 1.86 -15.27 -3.64
CA ARG A 68 2.00 -16.33 -2.63
C ARG A 68 1.72 -15.82 -1.23
N GLY A 69 1.33 -16.73 -0.34
CA GLY A 69 1.41 -16.49 1.10
C GLY A 69 2.86 -16.42 1.55
N GLY A 70 3.10 -15.67 2.63
CA GLY A 70 4.31 -15.72 3.44
C GLY A 70 3.95 -16.06 4.89
N ASN A 71 4.94 -16.03 5.79
CA ASN A 71 4.77 -16.49 7.18
C ASN A 71 3.57 -15.83 7.88
N THR A 72 3.51 -14.49 7.88
CA THR A 72 2.46 -13.69 8.54
C THR A 72 1.79 -12.69 7.60
N GLY A 73 1.94 -12.85 6.29
CA GLY A 73 1.47 -11.88 5.29
C GLY A 73 1.46 -12.46 3.88
N ASN A 74 1.39 -11.60 2.88
CA ASN A 74 1.17 -11.98 1.48
C ASN A 74 2.09 -11.20 0.55
N TRP A 75 2.69 -11.90 -0.41
CA TRP A 75 3.51 -11.28 -1.45
C TRP A 75 2.65 -10.92 -2.65
N TYR A 76 2.80 -9.68 -3.10
CA TYR A 76 2.15 -9.12 -4.27
C TYR A 76 3.19 -8.63 -5.26
N TYR A 77 2.88 -8.76 -6.54
CA TYR A 77 3.70 -8.28 -7.63
C TYR A 77 3.06 -7.06 -8.29
N CYS A 78 3.84 -6.00 -8.45
CA CYS A 78 3.52 -4.81 -9.21
C CYS A 78 4.20 -4.91 -10.58
N GLU A 79 3.42 -5.23 -11.61
CA GLU A 79 3.93 -5.39 -12.98
C GLU A 79 4.54 -4.10 -13.54
N GLN A 80 3.92 -2.95 -13.25
CA GLN A 80 4.35 -1.65 -13.76
C GLN A 80 5.78 -1.27 -13.37
N TYR A 81 6.24 -1.72 -12.20
CA TYR A 81 7.58 -1.41 -11.69
C TYR A 81 8.49 -2.63 -11.61
N ASP A 82 8.03 -3.78 -12.10
CA ASP A 82 8.71 -5.08 -11.95
C ASP A 82 9.22 -5.34 -10.52
N LYS A 83 8.36 -5.10 -9.53
CA LYS A 83 8.69 -5.20 -8.10
C LYS A 83 7.73 -6.12 -7.37
N GLU A 84 8.24 -6.87 -6.40
CA GLU A 84 7.42 -7.54 -5.39
C GLU A 84 7.41 -6.74 -4.09
N GLY A 85 6.28 -6.81 -3.39
CA GLY A 85 6.13 -6.25 -2.05
C GLY A 85 5.31 -7.16 -1.14
N TRP A 86 5.64 -7.17 0.14
CA TRP A 86 4.95 -7.96 1.16
C TRP A 86 3.98 -7.11 1.98
N LEU A 87 2.71 -7.52 2.03
CA LEU A 87 1.69 -6.93 2.88
C LEU A 87 1.45 -7.83 4.10
N CYS A 88 1.63 -7.27 5.29
CA CYS A 88 1.49 -7.95 6.57
C CYS A 88 0.04 -8.34 6.88
N SER A 89 -0.17 -9.00 8.02
CA SER A 89 -1.50 -9.39 8.51
C SER A 89 -2.43 -8.20 8.79
N ALA A 90 -1.93 -6.96 8.89
CA ALA A 90 -2.77 -5.76 8.97
C ALA A 90 -3.72 -5.64 7.77
N LEU A 91 -3.37 -6.24 6.63
CA LEU A 91 -4.25 -6.38 5.47
C LEU A 91 -5.63 -6.99 5.84
N PHE A 92 -5.65 -7.93 6.78
CA PHE A 92 -6.87 -8.61 7.20
C PHE A 92 -7.77 -7.76 8.12
N LYS A 93 -7.28 -6.60 8.58
CA LYS A 93 -8.15 -5.59 9.21
C LYS A 93 -9.10 -4.94 8.21
N TYR A 94 -8.82 -5.08 6.91
CA TYR A 94 -9.58 -4.46 5.81
C TYR A 94 -10.23 -5.46 4.87
N TYR A 95 -9.67 -6.67 4.77
CA TYR A 95 -10.15 -7.73 3.89
C TYR A 95 -10.37 -9.02 4.65
N ARG A 96 -11.45 -9.74 4.34
CA ARG A 96 -11.73 -11.06 4.95
C ARG A 96 -10.70 -12.13 4.58
N GLU A 97 -10.09 -11.98 3.41
CA GLU A 97 -9.09 -12.87 2.84
C GLU A 97 -8.11 -12.05 1.98
N ALA A 98 -6.95 -12.61 1.67
CA ALA A 98 -5.97 -11.94 0.83
C ALA A 98 -6.54 -11.77 -0.60
N PRO A 99 -6.84 -10.53 -1.04
CA PRO A 99 -7.37 -10.31 -2.37
C PRO A 99 -6.38 -10.77 -3.44
N LYS A 100 -6.87 -11.35 -4.54
CA LYS A 100 -6.01 -11.75 -5.66
C LYS A 100 -5.46 -10.55 -6.44
N GLU A 101 -6.19 -9.45 -6.44
CA GLU A 101 -5.80 -8.20 -7.07
C GLU A 101 -6.16 -7.04 -6.14
N ILE A 102 -5.25 -6.07 -6.05
CA ILE A 102 -5.49 -4.79 -5.38
C ILE A 102 -5.16 -3.67 -6.34
N PHE A 103 -6.14 -2.87 -6.67
CA PHE A 103 -5.99 -1.66 -7.48
C PHE A 103 -5.69 -0.50 -6.57
N VAL A 104 -4.66 0.28 -6.90
CA VAL A 104 -4.12 1.32 -6.03
C VAL A 104 -4.01 2.64 -6.77
N LYS A 105 -4.26 3.75 -6.08
CA LYS A 105 -4.03 5.12 -6.55
C LYS A 105 -3.36 5.93 -5.45
N ALA A 106 -2.27 6.61 -5.77
CA ALA A 106 -1.72 7.68 -4.94
C ALA A 106 -2.16 9.03 -5.51
N GLU A 107 -2.56 9.96 -4.64
CA GLU A 107 -2.89 11.32 -5.04
C GLU A 107 -2.56 12.31 -3.92
N ASN A 108 -2.39 13.58 -4.30
CA ASN A 108 -2.16 14.65 -3.33
C ASN A 108 -3.34 14.77 -2.35
N LYS A 109 -3.05 15.22 -1.11
CA LYS A 109 -4.03 15.42 -0.04
C LYS A 109 -5.09 16.46 -0.40
#